data_AF-A0A1G9S8G8-F1
#
_entry.id   AF-A0A1G9S8G8-F1
#
_cell.length_a   1.000
_cell.length_b   1.000
_cell.length_c   1.000
_cell.angle_alpha   90.00
_cell.angle_beta   90.00
_cell.angle_gamma   90.00
#
_symmetry.space_group_name_H-M   'P 1'
#
loop_
_entity.id
_entity.type
_entity.pdbx_description
1 polymer ?
#
loop_
_entity_poly.entity_id
_entity_poly.type
_entity_poly.pdbx_seq_one_letter_code
_entity_poly.pdbx_strand_id
1 'polypeptide(L)'
;MSASLTEEEVVDRLRAACVEAGGQTAWAAAHGLSVPYVNDVVRKRRGPAARILEGLGLVREVRYVPRQPETVTLYDRDGLTLIEAEVL
;
A
#
# COMPACT_ATOMS: atom_id res chain seq x y z
N MET A 1 4.84 -19.11 -0.36
CA MET A 1 4.17 -17.82 -0.19
C MET A 1 4.67 -16.90 -1.29
N SER A 2 3.79 -16.39 -2.14
CA SER A 2 4.14 -15.30 -3.05
C SER A 2 4.51 -14.07 -2.22
N ALA A 3 5.58 -13.37 -2.59
CA ALA A 3 5.97 -12.16 -1.90
C ALA A 3 4.86 -11.10 -2.01
N SER A 4 4.52 -10.45 -0.89
CA SER A 4 3.60 -9.31 -0.87
C SER A 4 4.27 -8.10 -1.51
N LEU A 5 3.52 -7.34 -2.30
CA LEU A 5 3.99 -6.09 -2.87
C LEU A 5 3.67 -4.93 -1.93
N THR A 6 4.62 -4.01 -1.81
CA THR A 6 4.43 -2.68 -1.26
C THR A 6 3.60 -1.81 -2.19
N GLU A 7 3.02 -0.74 -1.67
CA GLU A 7 2.27 0.23 -2.50
C GLU A 7 3.16 0.87 -3.58
N GLU A 8 4.43 1.11 -3.27
CA GLU A 8 5.41 1.65 -4.22
C GLU A 8 5.64 0.71 -5.40
N GLU A 9 5.84 -0.59 -5.15
CA GLU A 9 5.99 -1.58 -6.22
C GLU A 9 4.73 -1.70 -7.09
N VAL A 10 3.54 -1.54 -6.50
CA VAL A 10 2.28 -1.50 -7.27
C VAL A 10 2.24 -0.27 -8.17
N VAL A 11 2.64 0.90 -7.65
CA VAL A 11 2.69 2.15 -8.43
C VAL A 11 3.72 2.06 -9.56
N ASP A 12 4.86 1.42 -9.34
CA ASP A 12 5.88 1.22 -10.37
C ASP A 12 5.41 0.25 -11.47
N ARG A 13 4.69 -0.81 -11.09
CA ARG A 13 4.01 -1.67 -12.08
C ARG A 13 2.96 -0.89 -12.88
N LEU A 14 2.18 -0.01 -12.23
CA LEU A 14 1.23 0.84 -12.93
C LEU A 14 1.92 1.77 -13.94
N ARG A 15 3.06 2.38 -13.57
CA ARG A 15 3.86 3.21 -14.47
C ARG A 15 4.36 2.42 -15.67
N ALA A 16 4.93 1.24 -15.44
CA ALA A 16 5.39 0.35 -16.51
C ALA A 16 4.23 -0.03 -17.44
N ALA A 17 3.10 -0.47 -16.88
CA ALA A 17 1.92 -0.84 -17.68
C ALA A 17 1.36 0.35 -18.48
N CYS A 18 1.44 1.57 -17.94
CA CYS A 18 1.09 2.77 -18.69
C CYS A 18 2.06 3.01 -19.85
N VAL A 19 3.38 2.82 -19.68
CA VAL A 19 4.36 2.95 -20.76
C VAL A 19 4.11 1.94 -21.87
N GLU A 20 3.91 0.66 -21.53
CA GLU A 20 3.63 -0.41 -22.49
C GLU A 20 2.34 -0.17 -23.28
N ALA A 21 1.32 0.42 -22.64
CA ALA A 21 0.07 0.77 -23.30
C ALA A 21 0.15 2.04 -24.18
N GLY A 22 1.27 2.77 -24.19
CA GLY A 22 1.42 4.04 -24.92
C GLY A 22 0.99 5.28 -24.15
N GLY A 23 0.84 5.17 -22.82
CA GLY A 23 0.57 6.25 -21.89
C GLY A 23 -0.57 5.95 -20.92
N GLN A 24 -0.71 6.82 -19.90
CA GLN A 24 -1.77 6.69 -18.89
C GLN A 24 -3.17 6.74 -19.51
N THR A 25 -3.39 7.58 -20.53
CA THR A 25 -4.68 7.68 -21.22
C THR A 25 -5.07 6.39 -21.92
N ALA A 26 -4.12 5.76 -22.63
CA ALA A 26 -4.37 4.52 -23.35
C ALA A 26 -4.61 3.35 -22.39
N TRP A 27 -3.80 3.25 -21.33
CA TRP A 27 -4.00 2.26 -20.29
C TRP A 27 -5.36 2.43 -19.58
N ALA A 28 -5.72 3.66 -19.23
CA ALA A 28 -7.00 3.96 -18.59
C ALA A 28 -8.19 3.58 -19.48
N ALA A 29 -8.14 3.93 -20.77
CA ALA A 29 -9.19 3.58 -21.74
C ALA A 29 -9.34 2.05 -21.90
N ALA A 30 -8.23 1.32 -21.98
CA ALA A 30 -8.25 -0.14 -22.10
C ALA A 30 -8.90 -0.84 -20.89
N HIS A 31 -8.86 -0.21 -19.70
CA HIS A 31 -9.39 -0.76 -18.46
C HIS A 31 -10.70 -0.07 -18.00
N GLY A 32 -11.27 0.82 -18.83
CA GLY A 32 -12.52 1.54 -18.50
C GLY A 32 -12.38 2.49 -17.31
N LEU A 33 -11.21 3.08 -17.11
CA LEU A 33 -10.90 3.99 -16.01
C LEU A 33 -10.74 5.43 -16.48
N SER A 34 -11.03 6.38 -15.59
CA SER A 34 -10.76 7.79 -15.86
C SER A 34 -9.26 8.08 -15.77
N VAL A 35 -8.71 8.85 -16.71
CA VAL A 35 -7.31 9.29 -16.68
C VAL A 35 -6.92 10.01 -15.39
N PRO A 36 -7.75 10.92 -14.81
CA PRO A 36 -7.43 11.56 -13.54
C PRO A 36 -7.23 10.57 -12.40
N TYR A 37 -8.03 9.51 -12.34
CA TYR A 37 -7.87 8.46 -11.32
C TYR A 37 -6.52 7.73 -11.45
N VAL A 38 -6.14 7.33 -12.67
CA VAL A 38 -4.83 6.71 -12.92
C VAL A 38 -3.70 7.66 -12.53
N ASN A 39 -3.82 8.93 -12.90
CA ASN A 39 -2.83 9.97 -12.57
C ASN A 39 -2.68 10.19 -11.05
N ASP A 40 -3.79 10.24 -10.31
CA ASP A 40 -3.76 10.41 -8.86
C ASP A 40 -3.06 9.24 -8.16
N VAL A 41 -3.24 8.01 -8.66
CA VAL A 41 -2.54 6.82 -8.15
C VAL A 41 -1.05 6.85 -8.50
N VAL A 42 -0.70 7.18 -9.75
CA VAL A 42 0.71 7.32 -10.19
C VAL A 42 1.45 8.39 -9.39
N ARG A 43 0.74 9.45 -8.98
CA ARG A 43 1.25 10.55 -8.14
C ARG A 43 1.13 10.28 -6.63
N LYS A 44 0.69 9.08 -6.23
CA LYS A 44 0.53 8.69 -4.82
C LYS A 44 -0.38 9.63 -4.01
N ARG A 45 -1.30 10.35 -4.67
CA ARG A 45 -2.33 11.17 -4.00
C ARG A 45 -3.48 10.31 -3.49
N ARG A 46 -3.64 9.12 -4.07
CA ARG A 46 -4.61 8.10 -3.72
C ARG A 46 -3.96 6.74 -3.87
N GLY A 47 -4.21 5.84 -2.91
CA GLY A 47 -3.73 4.45 -3.01
C GLY A 47 -4.43 3.67 -4.13
N PRO A 48 -3.79 2.63 -4.67
CA PRO A 48 -4.35 1.79 -5.73
C PRO A 48 -5.57 1.01 -5.21
N ALA A 49 -6.77 1.33 -5.71
CA ALA A 49 -7.99 0.62 -5.38
C ALA A 49 -8.25 -0.57 -6.33
N ALA A 50 -9.29 -1.34 -6.04
CA ALA A 50 -9.62 -2.62 -6.68
C ALA A 50 -9.44 -2.62 -8.21
N ARG A 51 -10.03 -1.67 -8.93
CA ARG A 51 -9.94 -1.62 -10.41
C ARG A 51 -8.52 -1.45 -10.96
N ILE A 52 -7.66 -0.71 -10.27
CA ILE A 52 -6.25 -0.58 -10.67
C ILE A 52 -5.53 -1.91 -10.44
N LEU A 53 -5.76 -2.53 -9.30
CA LEU A 53 -5.16 -3.83 -8.96
C LEU A 53 -5.61 -4.91 -9.95
N GLU A 54 -6.91 -4.99 -10.25
CA GLU A 54 -7.47 -5.89 -11.25
C GLU A 54 -6.80 -5.72 -12.63
N GLY A 55 -6.63 -4.48 -13.10
CA GLY A 55 -5.94 -4.19 -14.37
C GLY A 55 -4.45 -4.55 -14.36
N LEU A 56 -3.85 -4.72 -13.18
CA LEU A 56 -2.46 -5.18 -13.01
C LEU A 56 -2.36 -6.69 -12.69
N GLY A 57 -3.49 -7.41 -12.66
CA GLY A 57 -3.53 -8.81 -12.23
C GLY A 57 -3.20 -9.01 -10.75
N LEU A 58 -3.45 -8.00 -9.93
CA LEU A 58 -3.19 -7.97 -8.49
C LEU A 58 -4.49 -8.02 -7.69
N VAL A 59 -4.38 -8.50 -6.45
CA VAL A 59 -5.45 -8.45 -5.46
C VAL A 59 -4.90 -7.90 -4.15
N ARG A 60 -5.70 -7.10 -3.44
CA ARG A 60 -5.37 -6.67 -2.08
C ARG A 60 -5.86 -7.70 -1.08
N GLU A 61 -4.93 -8.41 -0.45
CA GLU A 61 -5.24 -9.28 0.68
C GLU A 61 -5.20 -8.47 1.98
N VAL A 62 -6.30 -8.48 2.75
CA VAL A 62 -6.39 -7.85 4.07
C VAL A 62 -6.52 -8.97 5.10
N ARG A 63 -5.59 -9.01 6.07
CA ARG A 63 -5.59 -10.03 7.13
C ARG A 63 -5.76 -9.37 8.49
N TYR A 64 -6.72 -9.86 9.26
CA TYR A 64 -6.88 -9.52 10.67
C TYR A 64 -6.18 -10.60 11.49
N VAL A 65 -5.25 -10.18 12.35
CA VAL A 65 -4.52 -11.07 13.25
C VAL A 65 -4.72 -10.60 14.69
N PRO A 66 -4.69 -11.51 15.69
CA PRO A 66 -4.70 -11.10 17.09
C PRO A 66 -3.56 -10.13 17.37
N ARG A 67 -3.87 -9.03 18.06
CA ARG A 67 -2.84 -8.12 18.56
C ARG A 67 -2.01 -8.88 19.60
N GLN A 68 -0.70 -8.92 19.40
CA GLN A 68 0.22 -9.48 20.38
C GLN A 68 0.46 -8.42 21.45
N PRO A 69 0.49 -8.78 22.74
CA PRO A 69 0.89 -7.85 23.78
C PRO A 69 2.32 -7.36 23.49
N GLU A 70 2.52 -6.04 23.59
CA GLU A 70 3.83 -5.40 23.48
C GLU A 70 4.31 -5.01 24.88
N THR A 71 5.57 -5.28 25.19
CA THR A 71 6.19 -4.81 26.44
C THR A 71 6.56 -3.34 26.28
N VAL A 72 5.93 -2.48 27.07
CA VAL A 72 6.28 -1.06 27.14
C VAL A 72 7.00 -0.78 28.44
N THR A 73 8.16 -0.15 28.32
CA THR A 73 8.95 0.31 29.46
C THR A 73 8.74 1.81 29.63
N LEU A 74 8.29 2.22 30.80
CA LEU A 74 8.24 3.62 31.18
C LEU A 74 9.57 3.99 31.82
N TYR A 75 10.20 5.04 31.30
CA TYR A 75 11.42 5.62 31.87
C TYR A 75 11.11 6.96 32.53
N ASP A 76 11.87 7.31 33.55
CA ASP A 76 11.88 8.68 34.06
C ASP A 76 12.74 9.61 33.18
N ARG A 77 12.85 10.88 33.60
CA ARG A 77 13.63 11.91 32.91
C ARG A 77 15.13 11.61 32.83
N ASP A 78 15.63 10.73 33.68
CA ASP A 78 17.05 10.38 33.82
C ASP A 78 17.33 8.99 33.19
N GLY A 79 16.31 8.36 32.57
CA GLY A 79 16.42 7.08 31.87
C GLY A 79 16.29 5.86 32.78
N LEU A 80 15.89 6.00 34.04
CA LEU A 80 15.63 4.87 34.92
C LEU A 80 14.28 4.24 34.58
N THR A 81 14.27 2.91 34.45
CA THR A 81 13.04 2.13 34.27
C THR A 81 12.15 2.25 35.51
N LEU A 82 10.96 2.81 35.33
CA LEU A 82 9.94 2.94 36.37
C LEU A 82 9.00 1.73 36.39
N ILE A 83 8.54 1.29 35.22
CA ILE A 83 7.55 0.22 35.06
C ILE A 83 7.81 -0.53 33.76
N GLU A 84 7.71 -1.84 33.79
CA GLU A 84 7.49 -2.69 32.61
C GLU A 84 6.06 -3.24 32.68
N ALA A 85 5.31 -3.08 31.61
CA ALA A 85 3.94 -3.59 31.51
C ALA A 85 3.69 -4.20 30.13
N GLU A 86 2.90 -5.26 30.10
CA GLU A 86 2.34 -5.79 28.87
C GLU A 86 1.07 -5.01 28.52
N VAL A 87 1.04 -4.40 27.33
CA VAL A 87 -0.12 -3.66 26.83
C VAL A 87 -0.65 -4.27 25.54
N LEU A 88 -1.98 -4.27 25.41
CA LEU A 88 -2.71 -4.74 24.22
C LEU A 88 -3.12 -3.61 23.27
#